data_AF-A0A0S4PZA0-F1
#
_entry.id   AF-A0A0S4PZA0-F1
#
_cell.length_a   1.000
_cell.length_b   1.000
_cell.length_c   1.000
_cell.angle_alpha   90.00
_cell.angle_beta   90.00
_cell.angle_gamma   90.00
#
_symmetry.space_group_name_H-M   'P 1'
#
loop_
_entity.id
_entity.type
_entity.pdbx_description
1 polymer ?
#
loop_
_entity_poly.entity_id
_entity_poly.type
_entity_poly.pdbx_seq_one_letter_code
_entity_poly.pdbx_strand_id
1 'polypeptide(L)'
;MLFSSFIFIFAFLPLALLGFYTLQAMKQYTLAKVFLIGASLFFYGYFKVEYVFILIASVLVNFYLARLILANGGGGIYKGKMYIRAKVNVKGEKINIMK
;
A
#
# COMPACT_ATOMS: atom_id res chain seq x y z
N MET A 1 -3.84 -13.21 18.15
CA MET A 1 -4.09 -14.67 18.05
C MET A 1 -2.99 -15.31 17.22
N LEU A 2 -2.61 -16.56 17.50
CA LEU A 2 -1.59 -17.26 16.72
C LEU A 2 -2.24 -17.73 15.42
N PHE A 3 -1.50 -17.68 14.30
CA PHE A 3 -2.00 -18.18 13.02
C PHE A 3 -2.41 -19.66 13.07
N SER A 4 -1.83 -20.43 14.00
CA SER A 4 -2.18 -21.83 14.26
C SER A 4 -3.46 -22.03 15.08
N SER A 5 -4.08 -20.96 15.58
CA SER A 5 -5.27 -21.08 16.42
C SER A 5 -6.51 -21.41 15.59
N PHE A 6 -7.32 -22.37 16.05
CA PHE A 6 -8.59 -22.74 15.42
C PHE A 6 -9.54 -21.55 15.27
N ILE A 7 -9.52 -20.60 16.21
CA ILE A 7 -10.35 -19.39 16.16
C ILE A 7 -10.00 -18.50 14.95
N PHE A 8 -8.74 -18.51 14.51
CA PHE A 8 -8.32 -17.76 13.33
C PHE A 8 -8.88 -18.39 12.06
N ILE A 9 -8.71 -19.70 11.91
CA ILE A 9 -9.10 -20.43 10.70
C ILE A 9 -10.62 -20.48 10.56
N PHE A 10 -11.35 -20.72 11.65
CA PHE A 10 -12.80 -20.96 11.59
C PHE A 10 -13.67 -19.74 11.90
N ALA A 11 -13.15 -18.72 12.59
CA ALA A 11 -13.92 -17.49 12.84
C ALA A 11 -13.36 -16.30 12.06
N PHE A 12 -12.08 -15.97 12.25
CA PHE A 12 -11.51 -14.76 11.66
C PHE A 12 -11.43 -14.81 10.12
N LEU A 13 -10.93 -15.90 9.54
CA LEU A 13 -10.77 -16.05 8.09
C LEU A 13 -12.11 -15.97 7.33
N PRO A 14 -13.16 -16.75 7.68
CA PRO A 14 -14.45 -16.63 6.99
C PRO A 14 -15.09 -15.27 7.22
N LEU A 15 -14.95 -14.66 8.41
CA LEU A 15 -15.48 -13.33 8.68
C LEU A 15 -14.78 -12.25 7.84
N ALA A 16 -13.45 -12.32 7.72
CA ALA A 16 -12.67 -11.38 6.90
C ALA A 16 -13.00 -11.53 5.41
N LEU A 17 -13.17 -12.75 4.92
CA LEU A 17 -13.59 -13.01 3.54
C LEU A 17 -15.02 -12.51 3.29
N LEU A 18 -15.96 -12.76 4.21
CA LEU A 18 -17.32 -12.25 4.10
C LEU A 18 -17.35 -10.72 4.06
N GLY A 19 -16.61 -10.05 4.94
CA GLY A 19 -16.48 -8.59 4.91
C GLY A 19 -15.88 -8.09 3.59
N PHE A 20 -14.83 -8.74 3.09
CA PHE A 20 -14.24 -8.35 1.81
C PHE A 20 -15.20 -8.53 0.62
N TYR A 21 -15.85 -9.69 0.51
CA TYR A 21 -16.77 -9.99 -0.59
C TYR A 21 -18.03 -9.13 -0.55
N THR A 22 -18.55 -8.81 0.63
CA THR A 22 -19.70 -7.90 0.78
C THR A 22 -19.36 -6.48 0.31
N LEU A 23 -18.22 -5.93 0.75
CA LEU A 23 -17.76 -4.60 0.29
C LEU A 23 -17.41 -4.59 -1.20
N GLN A 24 -16.89 -5.71 -1.71
CA GLN A 24 -16.60 -5.89 -3.13
C GLN A 24 -17.89 -5.96 -3.97
N ALA A 25 -18.93 -6.63 -3.48
CA ALA A 25 -20.25 -6.69 -4.12
C ALA A 25 -20.92 -5.31 -4.19
N MET A 26 -20.66 -4.44 -3.20
CA MET A 26 -21.13 -3.04 -3.20
C MET A 26 -20.32 -2.11 -4.14
N LYS A 27 -19.39 -2.65 -4.94
CA LYS A 27 -18.46 -1.90 -5.82
C LYS A 27 -17.56 -0.90 -5.08
N GLN A 28 -17.42 -1.05 -3.76
CA GLN A 28 -16.61 -0.18 -2.91
C GLN A 28 -15.19 -0.72 -2.74
N TYR A 29 -14.44 -0.78 -3.84
CA TYR A 29 -13.09 -1.34 -3.88
C TYR A 29 -12.12 -0.68 -2.90
N THR A 30 -12.24 0.63 -2.68
CA THR A 30 -11.37 1.36 -1.75
C THR A 30 -11.65 0.95 -0.31
N LEU A 31 -12.92 0.88 0.08
CA LEU A 31 -13.31 0.43 1.42
C LEU A 31 -12.95 -1.04 1.63
N ALA A 32 -13.07 -1.89 0.62
CA ALA A 32 -12.69 -3.31 0.70
C ALA A 32 -11.19 -3.48 1.03
N LYS A 33 -10.31 -2.66 0.44
CA LYS A 33 -8.88 -2.64 0.76
C LYS A 33 -8.62 -2.14 2.17
N VAL A 34 -9.27 -1.05 2.58
CA VAL A 34 -9.13 -0.49 3.94
C VAL A 34 -9.61 -1.50 4.99
N PHE A 35 -10.70 -2.21 4.72
CA PHE A 35 -11.21 -3.27 5.57
C PHE A 35 -10.20 -4.42 5.72
N LEU A 36 -9.59 -4.87 4.63
CA LEU A 36 -8.52 -5.90 4.66
C LEU A 36 -7.33 -5.46 5.52
N ILE A 37 -6.90 -4.21 5.36
CA ILE A 37 -5.81 -3.63 6.16
C ILE A 37 -6.21 -3.58 7.64
N GLY A 38 -7.42 -3.09 7.94
CA GLY A 38 -7.96 -3.03 9.30
C GLY A 38 -8.11 -4.40 9.94
N ALA A 39 -8.62 -5.40 9.21
CA ALA A 39 -8.77 -6.77 9.68
C ALA A 39 -7.39 -7.40 9.99
N SER A 40 -6.40 -7.18 9.12
CA SER A 40 -5.02 -7.63 9.35
C SER A 40 -4.42 -7.00 10.61
N LEU A 41 -4.60 -5.69 10.78
CA LEU A 41 -4.18 -4.95 11.97
C LEU A 41 -4.86 -5.43 13.25
N PHE A 42 -6.16 -5.70 13.20
CA PHE A 42 -6.93 -6.22 14.32
C PHE A 42 -6.44 -7.60 14.77
N PHE A 43 -6.19 -8.49 13.80
CA PHE A 43 -5.61 -9.79 14.08
C PHE A 43 -4.25 -9.70 14.77
N TYR A 44 -3.41 -8.77 14.29
CA TYR A 44 -2.08 -8.52 14.85
C TYR A 44 -2.15 -7.89 16.25
N GLY A 45 -3.13 -7.00 16.49
CA GLY A 45 -3.31 -6.28 17.75
C GLY A 45 -3.89 -7.13 18.88
N TYR A 46 -4.53 -8.25 18.56
CA TYR A 46 -5.23 -9.08 19.54
C TYR A 46 -4.34 -9.62 20.68
N PHE A 47 -3.02 -9.73 20.50
CA PHE A 47 -2.12 -10.19 21.57
C PHE A 47 -1.44 -9.08 22.36
N LYS A 48 -1.04 -8.00 21.70
CA LYS A 48 -0.24 -6.91 22.28
C LYS A 48 -0.50 -5.63 21.47
N VAL A 49 -1.58 -4.93 21.82
CA VAL A 49 -2.03 -3.69 21.14
C VAL A 49 -0.92 -2.63 21.08
N GLU A 50 -0.04 -2.60 22.08
CA GLU A 50 1.13 -1.69 22.17
C GLU A 50 2.07 -1.80 20.96
N TYR A 51 2.39 -3.00 20.49
CA TYR A 51 3.31 -3.16 19.35
C TYR A 51 2.68 -2.71 18.03
N VAL A 52 1.37 -2.88 17.89
CA VAL A 52 0.64 -2.38 16.71
C VAL A 52 0.67 -0.86 16.67
N PHE A 53 0.47 -0.21 17.82
CA PHE A 53 0.54 1.24 17.89
C PHE A 53 1.94 1.78 17.55
N ILE A 54 3.00 1.13 18.07
CA ILE A 54 4.39 1.46 17.74
C ILE A 54 4.67 1.27 16.24
N LEU A 55 4.16 0.20 15.63
CA LEU A 55 4.37 -0.10 14.21
C LEU A 55 3.65 0.92 13.31
N ILE A 56 2.39 1.24 13.61
CA ILE A 56 1.65 2.30 12.91
C ILE A 56 2.35 3.65 13.07
N ALA A 57 2.73 4.02 14.29
CA ALA A 57 3.44 5.27 14.55
C ALA A 57 4.75 5.33 13.77
N SER A 58 5.51 4.23 13.74
CA SER A 58 6.76 4.12 12.96
C SER A 58 6.52 4.30 11.47
N VAL A 59 5.50 3.63 10.89
CA VAL A 59 5.16 3.76 9.47
C VAL A 59 4.71 5.19 9.14
N LEU A 60 3.88 5.81 9.98
CA LEU A 60 3.41 7.18 9.77
C LEU A 60 4.54 8.20 9.86
N VAL A 61 5.41 8.07 10.86
CA VAL A 61 6.57 8.94 11.02
C VAL A 61 7.52 8.76 9.85
N ASN A 62 7.84 7.53 9.44
CA ASN A 62 8.68 7.27 8.27
C ASN A 62 8.06 7.82 6.98
N PHE A 63 6.75 7.67 6.80
CA PHE A 63 6.05 8.20 5.64
C PHE A 63 6.09 9.72 5.60
N TYR A 64 5.90 10.39 6.75
CA TYR A 64 5.96 11.83 6.86
C TYR A 64 7.38 12.36 6.63
N LEU A 65 8.38 11.73 7.23
CA LEU A 65 9.80 12.04 7.01
C LEU A 65 10.18 11.85 5.53
N ALA A 66 9.80 10.73 4.92
CA ALA A 66 10.03 10.49 3.49
C ALA A 66 9.35 11.56 2.63
N ARG A 67 8.13 11.98 2.97
CA ARG A 67 7.41 13.05 2.26
C ARG A 67 8.11 14.39 2.42
N LEU A 68 8.60 14.74 3.60
CA LEU A 68 9.37 15.96 3.85
C LEU A 68 10.72 15.95 3.12
N ILE A 69 11.40 14.80 3.10
CA ILE A 69 12.65 14.62 2.35
C ILE A 69 12.39 14.72 0.86
N LEU A 70 11.32 14.14 0.32
CA LEU A 70 10.98 14.27 -1.10
C LEU A 70 10.54 15.71 -1.46
N ALA A 71 9.92 16.42 -0.53
CA ALA A 71 9.50 17.81 -0.70
C ALA A 71 10.70 18.79 -0.67
N ASN A 72 11.71 18.54 0.16
CA ASN A 72 12.90 19.40 0.29
C ASN A 72 14.10 18.90 -0.55
N GLY A 73 14.17 17.61 -0.81
CA GLY A 73 15.25 16.88 -1.49
C GLY A 73 14.77 16.24 -2.78
N GLY A 74 14.70 17.04 -3.85
CA GLY A 74 14.95 16.51 -5.19
C GLY A 74 13.84 15.69 -5.86
N GLY A 75 12.58 15.73 -5.42
CA GLY A 75 11.45 15.17 -6.18
C GLY A 75 11.29 15.73 -7.60
N GLY A 76 11.88 16.90 -7.89
CA GLY A 76 11.99 17.48 -9.23
C GLY A 76 13.07 16.85 -10.12
N ILE A 77 14.12 16.27 -9.55
CA ILE A 77 15.28 15.77 -10.33
C ILE A 77 14.99 14.40 -10.96
N TYR A 78 14.28 13.50 -10.24
CA TYR A 78 13.97 12.16 -10.75
C TYR A 78 12.80 12.17 -11.76
N LYS A 79 11.78 13.01 -11.55
CA LYS A 79 10.74 13.24 -12.57
C LYS A 79 11.35 13.88 -13.82
N GLY A 80 12.16 14.93 -13.66
CA GLY A 80 12.83 15.62 -14.77
C GLY A 80 13.71 14.68 -15.61
N LYS A 81 14.58 13.88 -14.97
CA LYS A 81 15.40 12.89 -15.68
C LYS A 81 14.57 11.79 -16.34
N MET A 82 13.45 11.35 -15.75
CA MET A 82 12.58 10.33 -16.36
C MET A 82 11.81 10.87 -17.58
N TYR A 83 11.28 12.10 -17.53
CA TYR A 83 10.63 12.73 -18.69
C TYR A 83 11.61 13.01 -19.83
N ILE A 84 12.83 13.45 -19.49
CA ILE A 84 13.88 13.70 -20.50
C ILE A 84 14.31 12.37 -21.15
N ARG A 85 14.51 11.30 -20.36
CA ARG A 85 14.89 9.99 -20.90
C ARG A 85 13.77 9.36 -21.75
N ALA A 86 12.51 9.50 -21.33
CA ALA A 86 11.36 9.04 -22.11
C ALA A 86 11.20 9.80 -23.44
N LYS A 87 11.34 11.14 -23.44
CA LYS A 87 11.30 11.92 -24.69
C LYS A 87 12.49 11.65 -25.62
N VAL A 88 13.69 11.48 -25.08
CA VAL A 88 14.89 11.18 -25.89
C VAL A 88 14.78 9.81 -26.54
N ASN A 89 14.27 8.80 -25.82
CA ASN A 89 14.09 7.45 -26.37
C ASN A 89 13.01 7.43 -27.46
N VAL A 90 11.85 8.07 -27.23
CA VAL A 90 10.77 8.15 -28.24
C VAL A 90 11.16 8.96 -29.47
N LYS A 91 11.93 10.05 -29.31
CA LYS A 91 12.41 10.85 -30.45
C LYS A 91 13.49 10.10 -31.24
N GLY A 92 14.37 9.35 -30.57
CA GLY A 92 15.37 8.50 -31.22
C GLY A 92 14.74 7.40 -32.07
N GLU A 93 13.64 6.82 -31.62
CA GLU A 93 12.95 5.74 -32.33
C GLU A 93 12.24 6.24 -33.60
N LYS A 94 11.55 7.39 -33.53
CA LYS A 94 10.85 7.97 -34.71
C LYS A 94 11.78 8.36 -35.87
N ILE A 95 13.04 8.68 -35.61
CA ILE A 95 14.01 9.06 -36.65
C ILE A 95 14.52 7.84 -37.43
N ASN A 96 14.48 6.64 -36.83
CA ASN A 96 14.96 5.42 -37.47
C ASN A 96 13.92 4.81 -38.44
N ILE A 97 12.64 5.13 -38.26
CA ILE A 97 11.52 4.58 -39.06
C ILE A 97 11.19 5.42 -40.31
N MET A 98 11.84 6.58 -40.50
CA MET A 98 11.62 7.50 -41.63
C MET A 98 12.80 7.55 -42.61
N LYS A 99 13.81 6.70 -42.42
CA LYS A 99 14.89 6.45 -43.39
C LYS A 99 14.62 5.14 -44.11
#